data_AF-A0A9P1KJB5-F1
#
_entry.id   AF-A0A9P1KJB5-F1
#
_cell.length_a   1.000
_cell.length_b   1.000
_cell.length_c   1.000
_cell.angle_alpha   90.00
_cell.angle_beta   90.00
_cell.angle_gamma   90.00
#
_symmetry.space_group_name_H-M   'P 1'
#
loop_
_entity.id
_entity.type
_entity.pdbx_description
1 polymer ?
#
loop_
_entity_poly.entity_id
_entity_poly.type
_entity_poly.pdbx_seq_one_letter_code
_entity_poly.pdbx_strand_id
1 'polypeptide(L)'
;MKIRYPINLISNNVEQILSNVSGLLNASQVVKVTPGTKIDDVYFIGPYNLVKDLYAKYSDEHKNSLLILIDDSAKSTRYEHNKKLIANGVYLPCDYEGNCPFLMLYKRVDVLNGKPILISENYLIPGELVVVPETSELFAVLFYNDGEVCQIPDDVQWFSWYSEQEQNEPEDTYSITYKISYEDEYAKNGFQDAEIITLDRPLFDYEESELPQQLMTEKNPVVHIAPILSNQEAKELLTQLKLCNAWIRRTGENNILYTQETFDIWEYSKKDNSPQVFKDLIAKLESDTLLKVIRKLTGMKVNELREVYAFHMRSNEFITKHADSSLGGQLLVRFNWLLQSPTGREHDLRFWKGENTNEPITRYKAVPNSATLFYLGDSTPHDLTPLPEDCDQDRYNLVITFGDYAS
;
A
#
# COMPACT_ATOMS: atom_id res chain seq x y z
N MET A 1 -0.72 -15.19 -15.12
CA MET A 1 -2.04 -15.53 -14.53
C MET A 1 -2.15 -14.77 -13.22
N LYS A 2 -2.97 -13.71 -13.19
CA LYS A 2 -3.10 -12.75 -12.07
C LYS A 2 -3.82 -13.42 -10.90
N ILE A 3 -3.22 -13.48 -9.71
CA ILE A 3 -4.06 -13.58 -8.50
C ILE A 3 -4.73 -12.22 -8.36
N ARG A 4 -5.99 -12.22 -8.00
CA ARG A 4 -6.68 -11.15 -7.28
C ARG A 4 -7.58 -11.93 -6.35
N TYR A 5 -7.27 -12.06 -5.06
CA TYR A 5 -7.88 -13.04 -4.15
C TYR A 5 -9.35 -13.39 -4.50
N PRO A 6 -9.61 -14.50 -5.23
CA PRO A 6 -10.94 -14.73 -5.75
C PRO A 6 -11.53 -16.00 -5.15
N ILE A 7 -12.69 -15.86 -4.52
CA ILE A 7 -13.71 -16.90 -4.72
C ILE A 7 -14.09 -16.76 -6.19
N ASN A 8 -13.67 -17.68 -7.06
CA ASN A 8 -14.09 -17.65 -8.45
C ASN A 8 -15.49 -18.28 -8.56
N LEU A 9 -16.52 -17.44 -8.71
CA LEU A 9 -17.82 -17.91 -9.20
C LEU A 9 -17.88 -17.64 -10.69
N ILE A 10 -17.88 -18.72 -11.48
CA ILE A 10 -18.13 -18.65 -12.91
C ILE A 10 -19.63 -18.80 -13.11
N SER A 11 -20.24 -17.81 -13.75
CA SER A 11 -21.66 -17.82 -14.08
C SER A 11 -21.86 -17.04 -15.37
N ASN A 12 -22.92 -17.40 -16.10
CA ASN A 12 -23.29 -16.79 -17.39
C ASN A 12 -24.34 -15.67 -17.21
N ASN A 13 -24.58 -15.20 -15.98
CA ASN A 13 -25.45 -14.07 -15.71
C ASN A 13 -25.03 -13.30 -14.45
N VAL A 14 -24.87 -11.98 -14.54
CA VAL A 14 -24.56 -11.10 -13.40
C VAL A 14 -25.58 -11.24 -12.26
N GLU A 15 -26.87 -11.41 -12.56
CA GLU A 15 -27.92 -11.60 -11.54
C GLU A 15 -27.69 -12.88 -10.73
N GLN A 16 -27.22 -13.95 -11.38
CA GLN A 16 -26.88 -15.18 -10.69
C GLN A 16 -25.62 -15.00 -9.82
N ILE A 17 -24.63 -14.23 -10.29
CA ILE A 17 -23.46 -13.86 -9.49
C ILE A 17 -23.91 -13.08 -8.24
N LEU A 18 -24.73 -12.04 -8.41
CA LEU A 18 -25.25 -11.24 -7.29
C LEU A 18 -26.06 -12.09 -6.32
N SER A 19 -26.88 -13.03 -6.81
CA SER A 19 -27.63 -13.98 -5.99
C SER A 19 -26.70 -14.92 -5.20
N ASN A 20 -25.66 -15.46 -5.84
CA ASN A 20 -24.70 -16.35 -5.17
C ASN A 20 -23.92 -15.60 -4.08
N VAL A 21 -23.47 -14.37 -4.38
CA VAL A 21 -22.81 -13.50 -3.39
C VAL A 21 -23.76 -13.16 -2.25
N SER A 22 -25.04 -12.91 -2.53
CA SER A 22 -26.03 -12.68 -1.48
C SER A 22 -26.16 -13.86 -0.54
N GLY A 23 -26.16 -15.08 -1.09
CA GLY A 23 -26.15 -16.31 -0.29
C GLY A 23 -24.90 -16.42 0.58
N LEU A 24 -23.71 -16.18 0.02
CA LEU A 24 -22.44 -16.20 0.76
C LEU A 24 -22.40 -15.18 1.90
N LEU A 25 -22.94 -13.98 1.65
CA LEU A 25 -23.00 -12.91 2.63
C LEU A 25 -24.20 -13.02 3.58
N ASN A 26 -25.06 -14.05 3.46
CA ASN A 26 -26.41 -14.08 4.04
C ASN A 26 -27.16 -12.72 3.98
N ALA A 27 -27.06 -12.05 2.82
CA ALA A 27 -27.80 -10.84 2.52
C ALA A 27 -29.26 -11.19 2.24
N SER A 28 -30.18 -10.43 2.82
CA SER A 28 -31.60 -10.51 2.50
C SER A 28 -31.95 -9.72 1.23
N GLN A 29 -31.10 -8.76 0.85
CA GLN A 29 -31.35 -7.88 -0.29
C GLN A 29 -30.05 -7.37 -0.93
N VAL A 30 -30.05 -7.25 -2.26
CA VAL A 30 -29.07 -6.49 -3.05
C VAL A 30 -29.76 -5.32 -3.71
N VAL A 31 -29.11 -4.17 -3.73
CA VAL A 31 -29.63 -2.97 -4.38
C VAL A 31 -28.55 -2.42 -5.32
N LYS A 32 -28.91 -2.18 -6.58
CA LYS A 32 -28.09 -1.36 -7.47
C LYS A 32 -28.12 0.08 -6.98
N VAL A 33 -26.95 0.64 -6.72
CA VAL A 33 -26.77 2.00 -6.24
C VAL A 33 -26.08 2.84 -7.30
N THR A 34 -26.30 4.15 -7.24
CA THR A 34 -25.57 5.11 -8.08
C THR A 34 -24.08 5.02 -7.74
N PRO A 35 -23.17 5.13 -8.72
CA PRO A 35 -21.75 4.96 -8.51
C PRO A 35 -21.17 5.67 -7.30
N GLY A 36 -20.26 4.98 -6.60
CA GLY A 36 -19.33 5.61 -5.68
C GLY A 36 -18.61 6.75 -6.36
N THR A 37 -18.39 7.84 -5.62
CA THR A 37 -17.95 9.12 -6.18
C THR A 37 -16.57 8.98 -6.87
N LYS A 38 -16.53 9.28 -8.16
CA LYS A 38 -15.30 9.42 -8.95
C LYS A 38 -14.59 10.72 -8.56
N ILE A 39 -13.32 10.65 -8.15
CA ILE A 39 -12.45 11.84 -7.96
C ILE A 39 -11.23 11.65 -8.85
N ASP A 40 -10.95 12.61 -9.74
CA ASP A 40 -9.78 12.60 -10.62
C ASP A 40 -9.57 11.25 -11.35
N ASP A 41 -10.66 10.70 -11.89
CA ASP A 41 -10.69 9.40 -12.57
C ASP A 41 -10.41 8.15 -11.71
N VAL A 42 -10.34 8.30 -10.38
CA VAL A 42 -10.17 7.21 -9.40
C VAL A 42 -11.49 6.88 -8.71
N TYR A 43 -11.76 5.57 -8.60
CA TYR A 43 -12.90 5.03 -7.88
C TYR A 43 -12.47 4.46 -6.52
N PHE A 44 -13.28 4.74 -5.50
CA PHE A 44 -13.03 4.32 -4.12
C PHE A 44 -14.09 3.32 -3.69
N ILE A 45 -13.67 2.18 -3.15
CA ILE A 45 -14.58 1.21 -2.54
C ILE A 45 -14.03 0.71 -1.20
N GLY A 46 -14.93 0.57 -0.24
CA GLY A 46 -14.63 0.23 1.14
C GLY A 46 -15.90 0.15 1.97
N PRO A 47 -15.79 -0.05 3.29
CA PRO A 47 -16.92 0.08 4.21
C PRO A 47 -17.60 1.44 4.08
N TYR A 48 -18.93 1.48 4.13
CA TYR A 48 -19.75 2.66 3.89
C TYR A 48 -19.35 3.83 4.78
N ASN A 49 -19.22 3.58 6.09
CA ASN A 49 -18.81 4.63 7.02
C ASN A 49 -17.38 5.12 6.73
N LEU A 50 -16.50 4.26 6.21
CA LEU A 50 -15.12 4.62 5.85
C LEU A 50 -15.07 5.52 4.63
N VAL A 51 -15.77 5.11 3.57
CA VAL A 51 -15.87 5.85 2.32
C VAL A 51 -16.45 7.24 2.60
N LYS A 52 -17.51 7.32 3.42
CA LYS A 52 -18.09 8.59 3.91
C LYS A 52 -17.07 9.48 4.63
N ASP A 53 -16.27 8.92 5.53
CA ASP A 53 -15.27 9.67 6.31
C ASP A 53 -14.09 10.17 5.45
N LEU A 54 -13.63 9.36 4.50
CA LEU A 54 -12.57 9.75 3.56
C LEU A 54 -13.01 10.96 2.73
N TYR A 55 -14.21 10.90 2.17
CA TYR A 55 -14.75 11.99 1.36
C TYR A 55 -14.92 13.31 2.12
N ALA A 56 -15.34 13.25 3.40
CA ALA A 56 -15.46 14.45 4.23
C ALA A 56 -14.15 15.22 4.40
N LYS A 57 -13.00 14.58 4.16
CA LYS A 57 -11.65 15.17 4.29
C LYS A 57 -11.07 15.74 2.99
N TYR A 58 -11.55 15.34 1.80
CA TYR A 58 -10.87 15.63 0.52
C TYR A 58 -11.25 16.95 -0.18
N SER A 59 -12.25 17.74 0.27
CA SER A 59 -12.37 19.21 0.01
C SER A 59 -13.75 19.79 0.36
N ASP A 60 -13.80 21.09 0.64
CA ASP A 60 -15.04 21.87 0.79
C ASP A 60 -15.84 22.02 -0.54
N GLU A 61 -15.20 21.93 -1.71
CA GLU A 61 -15.87 21.99 -3.02
C GLU A 61 -16.68 20.72 -3.33
N HIS A 62 -16.25 19.55 -2.87
CA HIS A 62 -16.98 18.30 -3.05
C HIS A 62 -18.05 18.03 -1.98
N LYS A 63 -18.08 18.80 -0.88
CA LYS A 63 -19.13 18.70 0.16
C LYS A 63 -20.54 18.82 -0.41
N ASN A 64 -20.74 19.67 -1.43
CA ASN A 64 -22.05 19.89 -2.04
C ASN A 64 -22.46 18.75 -2.98
N SER A 65 -21.51 18.07 -3.63
CA SER A 65 -21.78 16.89 -4.48
C SER A 65 -22.07 15.63 -3.64
N LEU A 66 -21.50 15.54 -2.43
CA LEU A 66 -21.86 14.51 -1.45
C LEU A 66 -23.30 14.65 -0.94
N LEU A 67 -23.78 15.87 -0.72
CA LEU A 67 -25.15 16.13 -0.27
C LEU A 67 -26.23 15.86 -1.33
N ILE A 68 -25.85 15.78 -2.62
CA ILE A 68 -26.78 15.45 -3.72
C ILE A 68 -26.80 13.94 -4.01
N LEU A 69 -25.72 13.20 -3.71
CA LEU A 69 -25.74 11.72 -3.70
C LEU A 69 -26.34 11.16 -2.40
N ILE A 70 -26.29 11.93 -1.32
CA ILE A 70 -27.05 11.77 -0.08
C ILE A 70 -28.26 12.72 -0.15
N ASP A 71 -28.96 12.78 -1.29
CA ASP A 71 -30.24 13.49 -1.32
C ASP A 71 -31.25 12.71 -0.47
N ASP A 72 -31.55 13.31 0.67
CA ASP A 72 -32.56 12.95 1.66
C ASP A 72 -33.96 12.74 1.05
N SER A 73 -34.20 13.08 -0.22
CA SER A 73 -35.45 12.79 -0.91
C SER A 73 -35.75 11.29 -1.05
N ALA A 74 -34.73 10.41 -1.01
CA ALA A 74 -34.92 8.95 -0.96
C ALA A 74 -35.10 8.37 0.47
N LYS A 75 -35.09 9.21 1.53
CA LYS A 75 -35.36 8.74 2.90
C LYS A 75 -36.79 8.28 3.13
N SER A 76 -37.77 8.71 2.32
CA SER A 76 -39.18 8.46 2.65
C SER A 76 -39.69 7.04 2.35
N THR A 77 -38.91 6.18 1.66
CA THR A 77 -39.37 4.81 1.32
C THR A 77 -38.31 3.72 1.44
N ARG A 78 -37.04 4.02 1.75
CA ARG A 78 -35.96 3.00 1.73
C ARG A 78 -35.21 2.75 3.05
N TYR A 79 -35.53 3.42 4.15
CA TYR A 79 -34.71 3.36 5.38
C TYR A 79 -35.47 3.11 6.69
N GLU A 80 -36.78 2.88 6.65
CA GLU A 80 -37.52 2.59 7.88
C GLU A 80 -37.68 1.08 8.09
N HIS A 81 -36.88 0.59 9.05
CA HIS A 81 -36.94 -0.69 9.78
C HIS A 81 -36.02 -1.84 9.29
N ASN A 82 -34.98 -2.10 10.09
CA ASN A 82 -34.17 -3.33 10.17
C ASN A 82 -33.37 -3.78 8.93
N LYS A 83 -32.56 -2.93 8.29
CA LYS A 83 -31.58 -3.39 7.27
C LYS A 83 -30.17 -2.90 7.59
N LYS A 84 -29.28 -3.80 8.05
CA LYS A 84 -27.84 -3.53 8.23
C LYS A 84 -27.15 -3.71 6.88
N LEU A 85 -26.42 -2.69 6.41
CA LEU A 85 -25.52 -2.85 5.25
C LEU A 85 -24.39 -3.79 5.67
N ILE A 86 -24.06 -4.76 4.82
CA ILE A 86 -23.02 -5.75 5.11
C ILE A 86 -21.89 -5.76 4.09
N ALA A 87 -22.12 -5.28 2.86
CA ALA A 87 -21.08 -5.15 1.83
C ALA A 87 -21.43 -4.13 0.75
N ASN A 88 -20.39 -3.59 0.10
CA ASN A 88 -20.44 -2.82 -1.14
C ASN A 88 -19.76 -3.60 -2.26
N GLY A 89 -20.08 -3.29 -3.51
CA GLY A 89 -19.45 -3.94 -4.66
C GLY A 89 -19.46 -3.07 -5.90
N VAL A 90 -18.47 -3.30 -6.76
CA VAL A 90 -18.29 -2.61 -8.03
C VAL A 90 -18.06 -3.63 -9.14
N TYR A 91 -18.79 -3.50 -10.23
CA TYR A 91 -18.73 -4.37 -11.39
C TYR A 91 -18.39 -3.59 -12.65
N LEU A 92 -17.43 -4.10 -13.42
CA LEU A 92 -17.12 -3.60 -14.77
C LEU A 92 -17.74 -4.54 -15.82
N PRO A 93 -18.61 -4.06 -16.73
CA PRO A 93 -19.19 -4.87 -17.79
C PRO A 93 -18.14 -5.57 -18.67
N CYS A 94 -18.49 -6.75 -19.20
CA CYS A 94 -17.58 -7.55 -20.04
C CYS A 94 -17.28 -6.90 -21.40
N ASP A 95 -18.22 -6.10 -21.90
CA ASP A 95 -18.19 -5.36 -23.16
C ASP A 95 -17.70 -3.91 -22.99
N TYR A 96 -17.16 -3.56 -21.82
CA TYR A 96 -16.62 -2.22 -21.59
C TYR A 96 -15.46 -1.91 -22.55
N GLU A 97 -15.71 -1.01 -23.50
CA GLU A 97 -14.74 -0.52 -24.47
C GLU A 97 -14.16 0.83 -24.00
N GLY A 98 -13.03 0.80 -23.28
CA GLY A 98 -12.37 2.03 -22.85
C GLY A 98 -11.21 1.82 -21.88
N ASN A 99 -10.68 2.94 -21.38
CA ASN A 99 -9.71 2.90 -20.29
C ASN A 99 -10.39 2.33 -19.05
N CYS A 100 -9.86 1.22 -18.56
CA CYS A 100 -10.39 0.57 -17.37
C CYS A 100 -10.29 1.52 -16.17
N PRO A 101 -11.35 1.65 -15.37
CA PRO A 101 -11.35 2.39 -14.10
C PRO A 101 -10.23 1.98 -13.16
N PHE A 102 -9.54 2.94 -12.53
CA PHE A 102 -8.63 2.65 -11.42
C PHE A 102 -9.41 2.58 -10.10
N LEU A 103 -9.15 1.55 -9.31
CA LEU A 103 -9.85 1.22 -8.08
C LEU A 103 -8.88 1.17 -6.90
N MET A 104 -9.19 1.92 -5.84
CA MET A 104 -8.49 1.88 -4.56
C MET A 104 -9.36 1.22 -3.49
N LEU A 105 -8.84 0.16 -2.86
CA LEU A 105 -9.51 -0.60 -1.80
C LEU A 105 -8.99 -0.19 -0.42
N TYR A 106 -9.90 0.11 0.50
CA TYR A 106 -9.54 0.50 1.87
C TYR A 106 -10.16 -0.44 2.92
N LYS A 107 -9.41 -0.67 4.00
CA LYS A 107 -9.84 -1.40 5.21
C LYS A 107 -9.74 -0.49 6.43
N ARG A 108 -10.68 -0.62 7.38
CA ARG A 108 -10.53 -0.06 8.73
C ARG A 108 -9.65 -0.97 9.58
N VAL A 109 -8.73 -0.37 10.32
CA VAL A 109 -7.87 -1.10 11.26
C VAL A 109 -8.13 -0.63 12.67
N ASP A 110 -8.81 -1.46 13.45
CA ASP A 110 -9.32 -1.11 14.78
C ASP A 110 -8.21 -0.75 15.75
N VAL A 111 -7.09 -1.49 15.69
CA VAL A 111 -5.91 -1.18 16.52
C VAL A 111 -5.33 0.22 16.21
N LEU A 112 -5.68 0.80 15.06
CA LEU A 112 -5.37 2.18 14.65
C LEU A 112 -6.60 3.12 14.75
N ASN A 113 -7.51 2.89 15.70
CA ASN A 113 -8.75 3.67 15.89
C ASN A 113 -9.65 3.69 14.66
N GLY A 114 -9.66 2.60 13.89
CA GLY A 114 -10.47 2.49 12.68
C GLY A 114 -10.00 3.38 11.53
N LYS A 115 -8.72 3.79 11.52
CA LYS A 115 -8.12 4.56 10.42
C LYS A 115 -8.28 3.79 9.09
N PRO A 116 -8.70 4.44 7.98
CA PRO A 116 -8.64 3.85 6.65
C PRO A 116 -7.20 3.56 6.26
N ILE A 117 -6.94 2.32 5.84
CA ILE A 117 -5.66 1.93 5.26
C ILE A 117 -5.90 1.33 3.88
N LEU A 118 -5.11 1.81 2.92
CA LEU A 118 -5.10 1.32 1.55
C LEU A 118 -4.50 -0.08 1.52
N ILE A 119 -5.26 -1.04 0.98
CA ILE A 119 -4.85 -2.46 0.94
C ILE A 119 -4.63 -2.96 -0.48
N SER A 120 -5.21 -2.27 -1.48
CA SER A 120 -5.10 -2.70 -2.87
C SER A 120 -5.35 -1.55 -3.83
N GLU A 121 -4.60 -1.55 -4.93
CA GLU A 121 -4.63 -0.54 -5.99
C GLU A 121 -4.62 -1.25 -7.35
N ASN A 122 -5.73 -1.21 -8.10
CA ASN A 122 -5.85 -1.99 -9.33
C ASN A 122 -6.75 -1.31 -10.35
N TYR A 123 -6.46 -1.51 -11.63
CA TYR A 123 -7.44 -1.27 -12.68
C TYR A 123 -8.49 -2.39 -12.67
N LEU A 124 -9.77 -2.04 -12.73
CA LEU A 124 -10.82 -3.03 -12.98
C LEU A 124 -10.57 -3.75 -14.31
N ILE A 125 -10.97 -5.01 -14.43
CA ILE A 125 -10.93 -5.76 -15.69
C ILE A 125 -12.37 -5.98 -16.17
N PRO A 126 -12.65 -5.91 -17.49
CA PRO A 126 -13.99 -6.23 -17.99
C PRO A 126 -14.46 -7.60 -17.49
N GLY A 127 -15.69 -7.65 -16.97
CA GLY A 127 -16.28 -8.84 -16.35
C GLY A 127 -15.89 -9.07 -14.89
N GLU A 128 -15.17 -8.14 -14.27
CA GLU A 128 -14.79 -8.21 -12.86
C GLU A 128 -15.84 -7.59 -11.94
N LEU A 129 -16.29 -8.35 -10.94
CA LEU A 129 -17.02 -7.84 -9.77
C LEU A 129 -16.11 -7.92 -8.54
N VAL A 130 -15.90 -6.77 -7.88
CA VAL A 130 -15.19 -6.66 -6.60
C VAL A 130 -16.19 -6.42 -5.49
N VAL A 131 -16.18 -7.24 -4.44
CA VAL A 131 -17.07 -7.11 -3.28
C VAL A 131 -16.25 -6.84 -2.01
N VAL A 132 -16.66 -5.85 -1.23
CA VAL A 132 -16.04 -5.37 0.01
C VAL A 132 -17.06 -5.38 1.16
N PRO A 133 -16.96 -6.29 2.14
CA PRO A 133 -17.80 -6.31 3.32
C PRO A 133 -17.45 -5.16 4.27
N GLU A 134 -18.40 -4.78 5.12
CA GLU A 134 -18.18 -3.75 6.15
C GLU A 134 -17.08 -4.15 7.15
N THR A 135 -16.90 -5.46 7.40
CA THR A 135 -15.78 -5.98 8.21
C THR A 135 -14.42 -5.75 7.55
N SER A 136 -14.39 -5.54 6.23
CA SER A 136 -13.16 -5.44 5.43
C SER A 136 -12.23 -6.66 5.56
N GLU A 137 -12.76 -7.82 5.95
CA GLU A 137 -11.95 -9.02 6.18
C GLU A 137 -11.84 -9.90 4.93
N LEU A 138 -12.82 -9.84 4.05
CA LEU A 138 -12.92 -10.72 2.89
C LEU A 138 -13.17 -9.90 1.63
N PHE A 139 -12.27 -9.93 0.66
CA PHE A 139 -12.51 -9.30 -0.64
C PHE A 139 -12.73 -10.41 -1.66
N ALA A 140 -13.83 -10.36 -2.40
CA ALA A 140 -14.10 -11.33 -3.45
C ALA A 140 -13.98 -10.65 -4.80
N VAL A 141 -13.10 -11.18 -5.66
CA VAL A 141 -13.01 -10.82 -7.06
C VAL A 141 -13.60 -11.96 -7.88
N LEU A 142 -14.61 -11.64 -8.69
CA LEU A 142 -15.39 -12.60 -9.45
C LEU A 142 -15.23 -12.31 -10.93
N PHE A 143 -14.87 -13.33 -11.71
CA PHE A 143 -14.68 -13.21 -13.16
C PHE A 143 -15.81 -13.91 -13.90
N TYR A 144 -16.43 -13.17 -14.81
CA TYR A 144 -17.33 -13.70 -15.82
C TYR A 144 -16.56 -14.10 -17.07
N ASN A 145 -16.73 -15.33 -17.56
CA ASN A 145 -16.13 -15.75 -18.83
C ASN A 145 -16.98 -16.86 -19.49
N ASP A 146 -17.91 -16.47 -20.35
CA ASP A 146 -18.35 -17.28 -21.49
C ASP A 146 -19.20 -16.42 -22.43
N GLY A 147 -18.89 -16.49 -23.73
CA GLY A 147 -19.25 -15.52 -24.78
C GLY A 147 -20.73 -15.42 -25.18
N GLU A 148 -21.66 -15.46 -24.22
CA GLU A 148 -23.05 -15.06 -24.46
C GLU A 148 -23.30 -13.66 -23.88
N VAL A 149 -23.66 -12.73 -24.77
CA VAL A 149 -23.97 -11.34 -24.47
C VAL A 149 -25.26 -11.29 -23.64
N CYS A 150 -25.14 -11.14 -22.33
CA CYS A 150 -26.24 -10.56 -21.56
C CYS A 150 -26.33 -9.07 -21.88
N GLN A 151 -27.55 -8.54 -22.00
CA GLN A 151 -27.78 -7.08 -22.09
C GLN A 151 -27.43 -6.45 -20.75
N ILE A 152 -26.15 -6.19 -20.53
CA ILE A 152 -25.67 -5.38 -19.42
C ILE A 152 -25.36 -3.99 -19.99
N PRO A 153 -25.74 -2.91 -19.27
CA PRO A 153 -25.31 -1.56 -19.64
C PRO A 153 -23.78 -1.42 -19.74
N ASP A 154 -23.29 -0.61 -20.68
CA ASP A 154 -21.87 -0.32 -20.92
C ASP A 154 -21.14 0.39 -19.75
N ASP A 155 -21.80 0.65 -18.61
CA ASP A 155 -21.29 1.47 -17.51
C ASP A 155 -20.86 0.68 -16.26
N VAL A 156 -19.95 1.28 -15.46
CA VAL A 156 -19.52 0.73 -14.16
C VAL A 156 -20.70 0.70 -13.19
N GLN A 157 -21.04 -0.47 -12.65
CA GLN A 157 -22.19 -0.65 -11.78
C GLN A 157 -21.80 -0.86 -10.33
N TRP A 158 -22.62 -0.32 -9.43
CA TRP A 158 -22.38 -0.39 -7.99
C TRP A 158 -23.53 -1.08 -7.30
N PHE A 159 -23.20 -1.88 -6.29
CA PHE A 159 -24.14 -2.71 -5.57
C PHE A 159 -23.90 -2.61 -4.07
N SER A 160 -25.00 -2.68 -3.31
CA SER A 160 -24.98 -2.75 -1.85
C SER A 160 -25.81 -3.94 -1.38
N TRP A 161 -25.28 -4.71 -0.43
CA TRP A 161 -25.94 -5.87 0.18
C TRP A 161 -26.39 -5.55 1.59
N TYR A 162 -27.64 -5.91 1.93
CA TYR A 162 -28.26 -5.64 3.22
C TYR A 162 -28.81 -6.92 3.84
N SER A 163 -28.75 -7.02 5.17
CA SER A 163 -29.36 -8.12 5.94
C SER A 163 -30.38 -7.61 6.96
N GLU A 164 -31.47 -8.37 7.12
CA GLU A 164 -32.48 -8.17 8.16
C GLU A 164 -32.16 -8.95 9.45
N GLN A 165 -31.15 -9.82 9.43
CA GLN A 165 -30.70 -10.61 10.58
C GLN A 165 -29.38 -10.08 11.14
N GLU A 166 -29.19 -10.21 12.46
CA GLU A 166 -27.87 -9.96 13.06
C GLU A 166 -26.92 -11.08 12.65
N GLN A 167 -25.96 -10.78 11.78
CA GLN A 167 -24.96 -11.78 11.40
C GLN A 167 -23.83 -11.87 12.43
N ASN A 168 -23.50 -13.11 12.76
CA ASN A 168 -22.21 -13.53 13.29
C ASN A 168 -21.13 -13.35 12.21
N GLU A 169 -19.91 -13.05 12.65
CA GLU A 169 -18.72 -12.91 11.82
C GLU A 169 -18.48 -14.15 10.95
N PRO A 170 -18.14 -14.00 9.65
CA PRO A 170 -17.72 -15.13 8.84
C PRO A 170 -16.30 -15.57 9.25
N GLU A 171 -16.19 -16.74 9.89
CA GLU A 171 -14.93 -17.48 10.00
C GLU A 171 -14.65 -18.18 8.66
N ASP A 172 -13.56 -17.81 7.96
CA ASP A 172 -12.68 -18.73 7.25
C ASP A 172 -11.52 -18.00 6.53
N THR A 173 -10.29 -18.46 6.77
CA THR A 173 -9.05 -18.04 6.08
C THR A 173 -8.57 -19.10 5.10
N TYR A 174 -8.32 -18.72 3.84
CA TYR A 174 -7.64 -19.54 2.84
C TYR A 174 -6.29 -18.93 2.43
N SER A 175 -5.24 -19.75 2.32
CA SER A 175 -3.91 -19.37 1.84
C SER A 175 -3.57 -20.04 0.51
N ILE A 176 -3.07 -19.29 -0.48
CA ILE A 176 -2.50 -19.81 -1.74
C ILE A 176 -1.22 -19.06 -2.09
N THR A 177 -0.22 -19.80 -2.57
CA THR A 177 1.12 -19.34 -2.98
C THR A 177 1.21 -19.22 -4.50
N TYR A 178 1.93 -18.22 -5.01
CA TYR A 178 2.24 -18.09 -6.44
C TYR A 178 3.73 -17.90 -6.69
N LYS A 179 4.18 -18.41 -7.85
CA LYS A 179 5.49 -18.18 -8.47
C LYS A 179 5.34 -17.16 -9.60
N ILE A 180 6.18 -16.12 -9.59
CA ILE A 180 6.40 -15.23 -10.74
C ILE A 180 7.79 -15.53 -11.30
N SER A 181 7.89 -15.72 -12.61
CA SER A 181 9.15 -15.85 -13.35
C SER A 181 9.64 -14.44 -13.77
N TYR A 182 10.91 -14.15 -13.50
CA TYR A 182 11.54 -12.83 -13.62
C TYR A 182 12.69 -12.80 -14.65
N GLU A 183 12.68 -13.61 -15.71
CA GLU A 183 13.94 -13.86 -16.44
C GLU A 183 14.26 -12.92 -17.63
N ASP A 184 13.33 -12.10 -18.15
CA ASP A 184 13.55 -11.52 -19.48
C ASP A 184 14.16 -10.09 -19.54
N GLU A 185 14.18 -9.30 -18.46
CA GLU A 185 14.64 -7.89 -18.52
C GLU A 185 16.09 -7.69 -18.02
N TYR A 186 16.58 -8.56 -17.14
CA TYR A 186 17.90 -8.40 -16.49
C TYR A 186 19.10 -8.78 -17.38
N ALA A 187 18.86 -9.52 -18.47
CA ALA A 187 19.93 -10.03 -19.32
C ALA A 187 20.62 -8.95 -20.18
N LYS A 188 20.06 -7.73 -20.26
CA LYS A 188 20.57 -6.65 -21.11
C LYS A 188 21.53 -5.68 -20.42
N ASN A 189 21.39 -5.48 -19.11
CA ASN A 189 22.18 -4.49 -18.36
C ASN A 189 23.09 -5.20 -17.34
N GLY A 190 24.37 -4.82 -17.29
CA GLY A 190 25.29 -5.30 -16.26
C GLY A 190 24.91 -4.79 -14.86
N PHE A 191 25.59 -5.28 -13.83
CA PHE A 191 25.41 -4.81 -12.46
C PHE A 191 26.64 -4.06 -11.95
N GLN A 192 26.40 -3.05 -11.11
CA GLN A 192 27.43 -2.36 -10.34
C GLN A 192 27.02 -2.34 -8.87
N ASP A 193 27.92 -2.73 -7.97
CA ASP A 193 27.63 -2.68 -6.54
C ASP A 193 27.95 -1.30 -5.98
N ALA A 194 27.02 -0.75 -5.21
CA ALA A 194 27.21 0.49 -4.49
C ALA A 194 28.08 0.27 -3.23
N GLU A 195 28.80 1.32 -2.85
CA GLU A 195 29.53 1.36 -1.59
C GLU A 195 28.58 1.67 -0.42
N ILE A 196 28.87 1.06 0.73
CA ILE A 196 28.24 1.43 2.01
C ILE A 196 29.15 2.39 2.74
N ILE A 197 28.62 3.56 3.05
CA ILE A 197 29.29 4.52 3.91
C ILE A 197 29.11 4.06 5.35
N THR A 198 30.20 3.57 5.93
CA THR A 198 30.23 3.09 7.31
C THR A 198 30.53 4.26 8.24
N LEU A 199 29.56 4.58 9.10
CA LEU A 199 29.65 5.56 10.17
C LEU A 199 30.34 4.93 11.39
N ASP A 200 31.03 5.75 12.17
CA ASP A 200 31.71 5.32 13.40
C ASP A 200 30.75 5.09 14.58
N ARG A 201 29.53 5.63 14.49
CA ARG A 201 28.44 5.49 15.45
C ARG A 201 27.07 5.58 14.76
N PRO A 202 25.96 5.29 15.45
CA PRO A 202 24.61 5.38 14.88
C PRO A 202 24.30 6.76 14.28
N LEU A 203 23.61 6.79 13.14
CA LEU A 203 23.21 8.03 12.46
C LEU A 203 22.45 9.00 13.38
N PHE A 204 21.56 8.49 14.24
CA PHE A 204 20.79 9.33 15.16
C PHE A 204 21.62 9.99 16.26
N ASP A 205 22.89 9.62 16.41
CA ASP A 205 23.82 10.23 17.37
C ASP A 205 24.73 11.29 16.72
N TYR A 206 24.50 11.64 15.44
CA TYR A 206 25.22 12.69 14.74
C TYR A 206 24.52 14.05 14.85
N GLU A 207 25.32 15.08 15.12
CA GLU A 207 24.92 16.46 14.84
C GLU A 207 25.30 16.84 13.40
N GLU A 208 24.60 17.85 12.87
CA GLU A 208 24.86 18.35 11.51
C GLU A 208 26.34 18.69 11.29
N SER A 209 27.02 19.32 12.25
CA SER A 209 28.42 19.74 12.11
C SER A 209 29.40 18.58 11.92
N GLU A 210 29.05 17.37 12.33
CA GLU A 210 29.97 16.22 12.39
C GLU A 210 29.98 15.39 11.11
N LEU A 211 28.96 15.55 10.26
CA LEU A 211 28.88 14.80 9.01
C LEU A 211 29.82 15.36 7.94
N PRO A 212 30.30 14.52 7.00
CA PRO A 212 31.01 14.97 5.80
C PRO A 212 30.14 15.92 4.95
N GLN A 213 30.73 16.54 3.92
CA GLN A 213 29.97 17.31 2.92
C GLN A 213 28.86 16.45 2.29
N GLN A 214 27.87 17.13 1.70
CA GLN A 214 26.74 16.54 0.97
C GLN A 214 27.14 15.28 0.17
N LEU A 215 26.44 14.18 0.43
CA LEU A 215 26.74 12.85 -0.13
C LEU A 215 25.90 12.55 -1.38
N MET A 216 24.67 13.08 -1.44
CA MET A 216 23.76 12.90 -2.57
C MET A 216 23.76 14.14 -3.46
N THR A 217 23.70 13.94 -4.78
CA THR A 217 23.60 15.01 -5.77
C THR A 217 22.63 14.59 -6.87
N GLU A 218 22.24 15.47 -7.78
CA GLU A 218 21.42 15.07 -8.94
C GLU A 218 22.07 13.95 -9.78
N LYS A 219 23.41 13.92 -9.84
CA LYS A 219 24.16 12.87 -10.56
C LYS A 219 24.34 11.58 -9.74
N ASN A 220 24.20 11.67 -8.42
CA ASN A 220 24.26 10.55 -7.50
C ASN A 220 23.10 10.66 -6.50
N PRO A 221 21.86 10.35 -6.93
CA PRO A 221 20.67 10.66 -6.14
C PRO A 221 20.39 9.62 -5.05
N VAL A 222 21.33 8.69 -4.80
CA VAL A 222 21.17 7.58 -3.86
C VAL A 222 22.45 7.40 -3.03
N VAL A 223 22.30 7.17 -1.73
CA VAL A 223 23.41 6.84 -0.81
C VAL A 223 23.01 5.73 0.14
N HIS A 224 23.96 4.91 0.57
CA HIS A 224 23.75 3.82 1.51
C HIS A 224 24.64 3.99 2.73
N ILE A 225 24.03 4.06 3.91
CA ILE A 225 24.69 4.40 5.17
C ILE A 225 24.40 3.36 6.25
N ALA A 226 25.37 3.10 7.13
CA ALA A 226 25.22 2.22 8.28
C ALA A 226 26.21 2.60 9.41
N PRO A 227 25.89 2.38 10.69
CA PRO A 227 24.61 1.92 11.23
C PRO A 227 23.62 3.07 11.49
N ILE A 228 22.32 2.76 11.53
CA ILE A 228 21.29 3.78 11.84
C ILE A 228 21.02 3.89 13.34
N LEU A 229 20.87 2.75 14.03
CA LEU A 229 20.73 2.65 15.48
C LEU A 229 21.92 1.92 16.11
N SER A 230 22.00 1.93 17.44
CA SER A 230 22.80 0.94 18.14
C SER A 230 22.26 -0.47 17.88
N ASN A 231 23.12 -1.49 17.98
CA ASN A 231 22.70 -2.89 17.77
C ASN A 231 21.61 -3.34 18.75
N GLN A 232 21.63 -2.81 19.98
CA GLN A 232 20.63 -3.13 20.99
C GLN A 232 19.26 -2.56 20.62
N GLU A 233 19.19 -1.27 20.27
CA GLU A 233 17.94 -0.61 19.87
C GLU A 233 17.36 -1.22 18.59
N ALA A 234 18.20 -1.51 17.60
CA ALA A 234 17.77 -2.15 16.36
C ALA A 234 17.15 -3.54 16.61
N LYS A 235 17.74 -4.32 17.53
CA LYS A 235 17.22 -5.64 17.91
C LYS A 235 15.90 -5.53 18.68
N GLU A 236 15.79 -4.57 19.59
CA GLU A 236 14.56 -4.31 20.35
C GLU A 236 13.42 -3.88 19.43
N LEU A 237 13.68 -2.93 18.54
CA LEU A 237 12.74 -2.48 17.51
C LEU A 237 12.23 -3.64 16.65
N LEU A 238 13.15 -4.45 16.12
CA LEU A 238 12.79 -5.63 15.31
C LEU A 238 11.95 -6.63 16.10
N THR A 239 12.28 -6.85 17.38
CA THR A 239 11.51 -7.75 18.26
C THR A 239 10.08 -7.25 18.43
N GLN A 240 9.89 -5.95 18.68
CA GLN A 240 8.55 -5.38 18.82
C GLN A 240 7.76 -5.39 17.50
N LEU A 241 8.42 -5.17 16.37
CA LEU A 241 7.79 -5.29 15.05
C LEU A 241 7.25 -6.71 14.80
N LYS A 242 8.03 -7.75 15.13
CA LYS A 242 7.61 -9.16 15.01
C LYS A 242 6.45 -9.54 15.93
N LEU A 243 6.31 -8.87 17.07
CA LEU A 243 5.22 -9.10 18.03
C LEU A 243 3.96 -8.29 17.70
N CYS A 244 4.05 -7.31 16.80
CA CYS A 244 2.93 -6.45 16.45
C CYS A 244 1.87 -7.25 15.68
N ASN A 245 0.59 -7.00 15.98
CA ASN A 245 -0.56 -7.60 15.28
C ASN A 245 -1.27 -6.59 14.36
N ALA A 246 -0.70 -5.40 14.16
CA ALA A 246 -1.27 -4.33 13.34
C ALA A 246 -0.82 -4.39 11.87
N TRP A 247 -0.22 -5.50 11.44
CA TRP A 247 0.22 -5.71 10.07
C TRP A 247 -0.96 -5.87 9.13
N ILE A 248 -0.88 -5.23 7.96
CA ILE A 248 -1.93 -5.24 6.96
C ILE A 248 -1.34 -5.64 5.63
N ARG A 249 -1.90 -6.69 5.03
CA ARG A 249 -1.51 -7.12 3.69
C ARG A 249 -1.84 -6.06 2.65
N ARG A 250 -0.87 -5.72 1.81
CA ARG A 250 -1.00 -4.80 0.68
C ARG A 250 -0.53 -5.43 -0.62
N THR A 251 -1.25 -5.13 -1.70
CA THR A 251 -0.86 -5.52 -3.05
C THR A 251 -1.05 -4.36 -4.04
N GLY A 252 -0.06 -4.19 -4.93
CA GLY A 252 0.00 -3.07 -5.86
C GLY A 252 -0.15 -3.49 -7.32
N GLU A 253 -0.79 -2.62 -8.11
CA GLU A 253 -1.09 -2.74 -9.55
C GLU A 253 -1.23 -4.18 -10.05
N ASN A 254 -2.39 -4.79 -9.81
CA ASN A 254 -2.73 -6.13 -10.29
C ASN A 254 -1.85 -7.25 -9.75
N ASN A 255 -1.24 -7.08 -8.57
CA ASN A 255 -0.23 -7.98 -8.00
C ASN A 255 1.01 -8.11 -8.89
N ILE A 256 1.34 -7.07 -9.64
CA ILE A 256 2.53 -7.02 -10.49
C ILE A 256 3.57 -6.08 -9.86
N LEU A 257 3.13 -5.05 -9.13
CA LEU A 257 4.04 -4.08 -8.57
C LEU A 257 4.66 -4.56 -7.26
N TYR A 258 3.84 -4.99 -6.32
CA TYR A 258 4.32 -5.44 -5.03
C TYR A 258 3.33 -6.36 -4.31
N THR A 259 3.87 -7.16 -3.40
CA THR A 259 3.11 -7.90 -2.39
C THR A 259 3.90 -7.82 -1.09
N GLN A 260 3.31 -7.25 -0.04
CA GLN A 260 3.97 -7.06 1.26
C GLN A 260 2.95 -6.78 2.36
N GLU A 261 3.36 -6.83 3.62
CA GLU A 261 2.59 -6.31 4.74
C GLU A 261 3.11 -4.93 5.13
N THR A 262 2.19 -4.02 5.48
CA THR A 262 2.52 -2.68 5.96
C THR A 262 2.02 -2.49 7.39
N PHE A 263 2.67 -1.60 8.12
CA PHE A 263 2.28 -1.17 9.44
C PHE A 263 2.59 0.32 9.61
N ASP A 264 1.56 1.12 9.90
CA ASP A 264 1.70 2.55 10.22
C ASP A 264 2.21 2.73 11.65
N ILE A 265 3.52 2.57 11.81
CA ILE A 265 4.21 2.65 13.10
C ILE A 265 4.09 4.05 13.71
N TRP A 266 4.01 5.11 12.89
CA TRP A 266 3.86 6.47 13.41
C TRP A 266 2.53 6.64 14.13
N GLU A 267 1.41 6.28 13.50
CA GLU A 267 0.10 6.37 14.14
C GLU A 267 -0.03 5.41 15.32
N TYR A 268 0.54 4.21 15.21
CA TYR A 268 0.54 3.27 16.31
C TYR A 268 1.30 3.79 17.54
N SER A 269 2.43 4.48 17.33
CA SER A 269 3.24 5.03 18.42
C SER A 269 2.46 5.97 19.34
N LYS A 270 1.43 6.64 18.81
CA LYS A 270 0.58 7.60 19.53
C LYS A 270 -0.38 6.91 20.51
N LYS A 271 -0.50 5.59 20.47
CA LYS A 271 -1.35 4.82 21.39
C LYS A 271 -0.73 4.68 22.77
N ASP A 272 -1.57 4.72 23.80
CA ASP A 272 -1.14 4.59 25.20
C ASP A 272 -0.36 3.28 25.42
N ASN A 273 -0.88 2.18 24.87
CA ASN A 273 -0.29 0.84 24.96
C ASN A 273 0.80 0.54 23.92
N SER A 274 1.24 1.52 23.11
CA SER A 274 2.34 1.30 22.18
C SER A 274 3.65 1.02 22.91
N PRO A 275 4.47 0.04 22.45
CA PRO A 275 5.82 -0.18 22.95
C PRO A 275 6.65 1.10 22.98
N GLN A 276 7.44 1.26 24.04
CA GLN A 276 8.25 2.46 24.24
C GLN A 276 9.28 2.67 23.11
N VAL A 277 9.87 1.59 22.60
CA VAL A 277 10.83 1.66 21.48
C VAL A 277 10.25 2.33 20.22
N PHE A 278 8.94 2.19 19.96
CA PHE A 278 8.29 2.87 18.84
C PHE A 278 8.13 4.37 19.14
N LYS A 279 7.75 4.73 20.36
CA LYS A 279 7.63 6.14 20.79
C LYS A 279 8.98 6.85 20.73
N ASP A 280 10.02 6.20 21.23
CA ASP A 280 11.39 6.72 21.23
C ASP A 280 11.91 6.88 19.80
N LEU A 281 11.65 5.90 18.92
CA LEU A 281 11.99 5.98 17.51
C LEU A 281 11.31 7.18 16.83
N ILE A 282 9.99 7.33 17.00
CA ILE A 282 9.27 8.46 16.39
C ILE A 282 9.79 9.80 16.93
N ALA A 283 10.06 9.91 18.22
CA ALA A 283 10.64 11.12 18.80
C ALA A 283 12.03 11.46 18.20
N LYS A 284 12.86 10.46 17.92
CA LYS A 284 14.14 10.66 17.20
C LYS A 284 13.91 11.10 15.75
N LEU A 285 12.94 10.50 15.06
CA LEU A 285 12.61 10.81 13.67
C LEU A 285 12.04 12.22 13.49
N GLU A 286 11.27 12.70 14.46
CA GLU A 286 10.69 14.06 14.50
C GLU A 286 11.70 15.13 14.95
N SER A 287 12.91 14.75 15.34
CA SER A 287 13.89 15.70 15.86
C SER A 287 14.44 16.66 14.80
N ASP A 288 14.57 17.93 15.16
CA ASP A 288 15.21 18.95 14.32
C ASP A 288 16.65 18.58 13.95
N THR A 289 17.35 17.89 14.86
CA THR A 289 18.70 17.38 14.61
C THR A 289 18.72 16.42 13.43
N LEU A 290 17.80 15.45 13.38
CA LEU A 290 17.72 14.54 12.25
C LEU A 290 17.38 15.28 10.96
N LEU A 291 16.42 16.22 10.97
CA LEU A 291 16.08 16.99 9.77
C LEU A 291 17.29 17.74 9.22
N LYS A 292 18.11 18.36 10.07
CA LYS A 292 19.37 19.02 9.67
C LYS A 292 20.39 18.03 9.10
N VAL A 293 20.53 16.87 9.74
CA VAL A 293 21.37 15.77 9.23
C VAL A 293 20.93 15.36 7.82
N ILE A 294 19.63 15.11 7.61
CA ILE A 294 19.09 14.73 6.30
C ILE A 294 19.30 15.85 5.27
N ARG A 295 19.04 17.12 5.61
CA ARG A 295 19.34 18.27 4.73
C ARG A 295 20.82 18.30 4.32
N LYS A 296 21.73 18.07 5.25
CA LYS A 296 23.16 18.09 4.96
C LYS A 296 23.58 16.93 4.06
N LEU A 297 23.10 15.72 4.32
CA LEU A 297 23.41 14.54 3.50
C LEU A 297 22.87 14.67 2.07
N THR A 298 21.67 15.23 1.94
CA THR A 298 20.92 15.29 0.68
C THR A 298 21.12 16.58 -0.11
N GLY A 299 21.46 17.69 0.56
CA GLY A 299 21.37 19.04 -0.01
C GLY A 299 19.94 19.51 -0.32
N MET A 300 18.92 18.73 0.03
CA MET A 300 17.51 19.06 -0.19
C MET A 300 16.96 19.89 0.97
N LYS A 301 16.05 20.81 0.68
CA LYS A 301 15.35 21.63 1.68
C LYS A 301 14.20 20.85 2.34
N VAL A 302 14.55 19.78 3.04
CA VAL A 302 13.62 18.97 3.83
C VAL A 302 13.19 19.73 5.07
N ASN A 303 11.89 19.96 5.31
CA ASN A 303 11.41 20.70 6.47
C ASN A 303 10.64 19.86 7.48
N GLU A 304 10.22 18.65 7.09
CA GLU A 304 9.38 17.83 7.95
C GLU A 304 9.49 16.34 7.62
N LEU A 305 9.13 15.53 8.62
CA LEU A 305 8.81 14.13 8.48
C LEU A 305 7.39 13.99 7.94
N ARG A 306 7.21 13.22 6.86
CA ARG A 306 5.91 13.07 6.16
C ARG A 306 5.27 11.71 6.42
N GLU A 307 6.07 10.66 6.48
CA GLU A 307 5.59 9.29 6.59
C GLU A 307 6.59 8.41 7.35
N VAL A 308 6.09 7.50 8.18
CA VAL A 308 6.87 6.39 8.74
C VAL A 308 6.03 5.13 8.70
N TYR A 309 6.44 4.18 7.85
CA TYR A 309 5.81 2.89 7.74
C TYR A 309 6.83 1.79 7.96
N ALA A 310 6.41 0.72 8.63
CA ALA A 310 7.13 -0.54 8.60
C ALA A 310 6.57 -1.42 7.49
N PHE A 311 7.46 -2.20 6.88
CA PHE A 311 7.12 -3.20 5.88
C PHE A 311 7.72 -4.54 6.25
N HIS A 312 6.94 -5.58 5.98
CA HIS A 312 7.28 -6.97 6.23
C HIS A 312 7.02 -7.76 4.95
N MET A 313 8.01 -8.53 4.52
CA MET A 313 7.92 -9.37 3.33
C MET A 313 8.34 -10.80 3.62
N ARG A 314 7.51 -11.75 3.22
CA ARG A 314 7.72 -13.20 3.40
C ARG A 314 8.39 -13.80 2.17
N SER A 315 8.76 -15.09 2.25
CA SER A 315 9.27 -15.84 1.08
C SER A 315 8.37 -15.67 -0.14
N ASN A 316 8.98 -15.60 -1.33
CA ASN A 316 8.31 -15.35 -2.62
C ASN A 316 7.66 -13.97 -2.81
N GLU A 317 7.78 -13.07 -1.85
CA GLU A 317 7.28 -11.71 -2.02
C GLU A 317 8.29 -10.82 -2.74
N PHE A 318 7.76 -9.79 -3.38
CA PHE A 318 8.52 -8.97 -4.31
C PHE A 318 8.01 -7.54 -4.33
N ILE A 319 8.89 -6.66 -4.80
CA ILE A 319 8.56 -5.33 -5.28
C ILE A 319 9.29 -5.20 -6.61
N THR A 320 8.57 -4.96 -7.69
CA THR A 320 9.11 -4.79 -9.04
C THR A 320 9.49 -3.34 -9.29
N LYS A 321 10.10 -3.08 -10.45
CA LYS A 321 10.59 -1.76 -10.82
C LYS A 321 9.46 -0.75 -10.85
N HIS A 322 9.61 0.29 -10.05
CA HIS A 322 8.71 1.43 -9.96
C HIS A 322 9.48 2.69 -9.60
N ALA A 323 8.84 3.85 -9.74
CA ALA A 323 9.32 5.10 -9.18
C ALA A 323 8.30 5.59 -8.16
N ASP A 324 8.79 6.06 -7.02
CA ASP A 324 7.94 6.61 -5.98
C ASP A 324 7.53 8.04 -6.35
N SER A 325 6.24 8.36 -6.20
CA SER A 325 5.72 9.70 -6.49
C SER A 325 6.32 10.77 -5.56
N SER A 326 6.65 11.92 -6.13
CA SER A 326 7.05 13.12 -5.37
C SER A 326 5.85 13.94 -4.86
N LEU A 327 4.61 13.52 -5.17
CA LEU A 327 3.38 14.22 -4.83
C LEU A 327 3.44 15.72 -5.17
N GLY A 328 3.80 16.04 -6.41
CA GLY A 328 3.96 17.43 -6.86
C GLY A 328 5.12 18.18 -6.20
N GLY A 329 6.16 17.47 -5.74
CA GLY A 329 7.33 18.03 -5.08
C GLY A 329 7.21 18.19 -3.57
N GLN A 330 6.13 17.69 -2.95
CA GLN A 330 5.96 17.71 -1.49
C GLN A 330 6.79 16.62 -0.80
N LEU A 331 6.95 15.47 -1.46
CA LEU A 331 7.79 14.38 -0.97
C LEU A 331 9.13 14.43 -1.71
N LEU A 332 10.22 14.53 -0.95
CA LEU A 332 11.54 14.87 -1.50
C LEU A 332 12.55 13.74 -1.36
N VAL A 333 12.63 13.14 -0.18
CA VAL A 333 13.67 12.15 0.14
C VAL A 333 13.01 10.96 0.83
N ARG A 334 13.37 9.76 0.38
CA ARG A 334 12.98 8.51 1.03
C ARG A 334 14.18 7.83 1.65
N PHE A 335 13.94 7.28 2.82
CA PHE A 335 14.91 6.58 3.66
C PHE A 335 14.38 5.17 3.87
N ASN A 336 14.92 4.20 3.12
CA ASN A 336 14.56 2.80 3.22
C ASN A 336 15.58 2.07 4.11
N TRP A 337 15.16 1.74 5.32
CA TRP A 337 16.00 1.21 6.38
C TRP A 337 15.74 -0.27 6.61
N LEU A 338 16.70 -1.09 6.23
CA LEU A 338 16.64 -2.53 6.41
C LEU A 338 16.94 -2.92 7.86
N LEU A 339 16.03 -3.64 8.51
CA LEU A 339 16.20 -4.18 9.87
C LEU A 339 16.52 -5.68 9.87
N GLN A 340 15.98 -6.42 8.90
CA GLN A 340 16.25 -7.85 8.72
C GLN A 340 16.09 -8.23 7.25
N SER A 341 16.91 -9.18 6.77
CA SER A 341 16.81 -9.80 5.44
C SER A 341 17.14 -11.29 5.57
N PRO A 342 16.60 -12.18 4.71
CA PRO A 342 17.01 -13.58 4.67
C PRO A 342 18.53 -13.77 4.61
N THR A 343 19.03 -14.84 5.24
CA THR A 343 20.45 -15.18 5.22
C THR A 343 20.89 -15.57 3.80
N GLY A 344 22.07 -15.12 3.39
CA GLY A 344 22.63 -15.43 2.06
C GLY A 344 22.10 -14.54 0.92
N ARG A 345 21.11 -13.68 1.18
CA ARG A 345 20.70 -12.63 0.24
C ARG A 345 21.75 -11.53 0.22
N GLU A 346 22.52 -11.42 -0.86
CA GLU A 346 23.64 -10.46 -0.94
C GLU A 346 23.17 -9.01 -1.12
N HIS A 347 22.09 -8.79 -1.87
CA HIS A 347 21.61 -7.47 -2.28
C HIS A 347 20.15 -7.25 -1.88
N ASP A 348 19.82 -6.02 -1.47
CA ASP A 348 18.45 -5.62 -1.10
C ASP A 348 17.78 -4.84 -2.22
N LEU A 349 18.18 -3.58 -2.42
CA LEU A 349 17.61 -2.66 -3.40
C LEU A 349 18.43 -2.62 -4.69
N ARG A 350 17.76 -2.33 -5.81
CA ARG A 350 18.38 -2.07 -7.10
C ARG A 350 17.81 -0.80 -7.71
N PHE A 351 18.66 -0.01 -8.36
CA PHE A 351 18.29 1.28 -8.96
C PHE A 351 18.72 1.35 -10.42
N TRP A 352 17.84 1.92 -11.25
CA TRP A 352 18.07 2.23 -12.65
C TRP A 352 18.29 3.73 -12.79
N LYS A 353 19.16 4.14 -13.72
CA LYS A 353 19.36 5.56 -14.05
C LYS A 353 18.34 6.04 -15.10
N GLY A 354 17.06 5.92 -14.77
CA GLY A 354 15.93 6.23 -15.66
C GLY A 354 15.45 5.05 -16.51
N GLU A 355 14.46 5.33 -17.36
CA GLU A 355 13.91 4.34 -18.30
C GLU A 355 14.76 4.27 -19.58
N ASN A 356 15.08 3.05 -20.04
CA ASN A 356 15.78 2.78 -21.30
C ASN A 356 17.28 3.15 -21.39
N THR A 357 18.02 3.09 -20.28
CA THR A 357 19.49 3.21 -20.33
C THR A 357 20.17 1.84 -20.44
N ASN A 358 21.20 1.72 -21.29
CA ASN A 358 22.16 0.60 -21.29
C ASN A 358 23.18 0.70 -20.12
N GLU A 359 22.92 1.57 -19.14
CA GLU A 359 23.79 1.72 -17.98
C GLU A 359 23.62 0.55 -17.01
N PRO A 360 24.68 0.19 -16.26
CA PRO A 360 24.58 -0.83 -15.24
C PRO A 360 23.53 -0.50 -14.18
N ILE A 361 22.81 -1.53 -13.73
CA ILE A 361 21.90 -1.44 -12.60
C ILE A 361 22.73 -1.37 -11.32
N THR A 362 22.49 -0.35 -10.50
CA THR A 362 23.21 -0.18 -9.23
C THR A 362 22.54 -1.03 -8.16
N ARG A 363 23.29 -1.90 -7.47
CA ARG A 363 22.79 -2.78 -6.41
C ARG A 363 23.33 -2.39 -5.05
N TYR A 364 22.47 -2.44 -4.04
CA TYR A 364 22.82 -2.12 -2.66
C TYR A 364 22.77 -3.40 -1.82
N LYS A 365 23.76 -3.59 -0.94
CA LYS A 365 23.88 -4.84 -0.17
C LYS A 365 22.77 -4.97 0.88
N ALA A 366 22.33 -6.18 1.16
CA ALA A 366 21.38 -6.44 2.22
C ALA A 366 22.06 -6.47 3.60
N VAL A 367 22.37 -5.29 4.14
CA VAL A 367 22.99 -5.16 5.47
C VAL A 367 21.94 -4.74 6.50
N PRO A 368 21.62 -5.57 7.51
CA PRO A 368 20.73 -5.17 8.60
C PRO A 368 21.24 -3.92 9.32
N ASN A 369 20.30 -3.09 9.79
CA ASN A 369 20.55 -1.81 10.43
C ASN A 369 21.31 -0.79 9.53
N SER A 370 21.10 -0.88 8.21
CA SER A 370 21.58 0.10 7.23
C SER A 370 20.41 0.71 6.47
N ALA A 371 20.60 1.90 5.90
CA ALA A 371 19.57 2.54 5.11
C ALA A 371 20.06 3.09 3.78
N THR A 372 19.23 2.91 2.77
CA THR A 372 19.39 3.54 1.47
C THR A 372 18.52 4.78 1.42
N LEU A 373 19.15 5.94 1.27
CA LEU A 373 18.49 7.23 1.11
C LEU A 373 18.50 7.59 -0.38
N PHE A 374 17.37 8.04 -0.90
CA PHE A 374 17.25 8.43 -2.30
C PHE A 374 16.25 9.58 -2.49
N TYR A 375 16.42 10.36 -3.55
CA TYR A 375 15.42 11.35 -3.96
C TYR A 375 14.15 10.67 -4.46
N LEU A 376 12.99 11.29 -4.23
CA LEU A 376 11.71 10.80 -4.76
C LEU A 376 11.42 11.36 -6.15
N GLY A 377 10.69 10.58 -6.95
CA GLY A 377 10.32 10.89 -8.33
C GLY A 377 10.96 9.96 -9.38
N ASP A 378 10.70 10.28 -10.65
CA ASP A 378 11.04 9.43 -11.81
C ASP A 378 12.54 9.27 -12.07
N SER A 379 13.40 10.00 -11.34
CA SER A 379 14.85 9.94 -11.46
C SER A 379 15.48 8.76 -10.72
N THR A 380 14.74 8.09 -9.84
CA THR A 380 15.22 6.95 -9.05
C THR A 380 14.28 5.73 -9.16
N PRO A 381 14.04 5.22 -10.38
CA PRO A 381 13.30 3.98 -10.55
C PRO A 381 14.08 2.84 -9.89
N HIS A 382 13.40 2.05 -9.07
CA HIS A 382 14.02 1.05 -8.23
C HIS A 382 13.10 -0.13 -7.96
N ASP A 383 13.69 -1.19 -7.44
CA ASP A 383 12.96 -2.37 -6.99
C ASP A 383 13.68 -3.05 -5.83
N LEU A 384 13.07 -4.13 -5.32
CA LEU A 384 13.73 -5.05 -4.40
C LEU A 384 14.18 -6.30 -5.14
N THR A 385 15.40 -6.74 -4.84
CA THR A 385 15.87 -8.07 -5.20
C THR A 385 14.86 -9.10 -4.66
N PRO A 386 14.25 -9.93 -5.50
CA PRO A 386 13.20 -10.85 -5.08
C PRO A 386 13.61 -11.73 -3.89
N LEU A 387 12.67 -12.04 -3.01
CA LEU A 387 12.91 -12.97 -1.92
C LEU A 387 12.83 -14.41 -2.43
N PRO A 388 13.84 -15.26 -2.16
CA PRO A 388 13.78 -16.69 -2.46
C PRO A 388 12.55 -17.38 -1.87
N GLU A 389 12.17 -18.53 -2.41
CA GLU A 389 11.02 -19.29 -1.89
C GLU A 389 11.27 -19.91 -0.52
N ASP A 390 12.53 -20.21 -0.24
CA ASP A 390 13.03 -20.95 0.92
C ASP A 390 13.83 -20.03 1.85
N CYS A 391 13.35 -18.79 2.06
CA CYS A 391 13.95 -17.90 3.04
C CYS A 391 13.91 -18.52 4.45
N ASP A 392 15.03 -18.42 5.15
CA ASP A 392 15.17 -18.84 6.55
C ASP A 392 14.52 -17.84 7.53
N GLN A 393 14.31 -16.61 7.08
CA GLN A 393 13.64 -15.54 7.83
C GLN A 393 13.06 -14.48 6.89
N ASP A 394 12.02 -13.80 7.35
CA ASP A 394 11.37 -12.73 6.58
C ASP A 394 12.22 -11.45 6.49
N ARG A 395 11.89 -10.57 5.54
CA ARG A 395 12.50 -9.24 5.42
C ARG A 395 11.67 -8.21 6.18
N TYR A 396 12.32 -7.39 6.99
CA TYR A 396 11.70 -6.25 7.68
C TYR A 396 12.47 -4.97 7.38
N ASN A 397 11.74 -3.91 7.05
CA ASN A 397 12.33 -2.58 6.88
C ASN A 397 11.38 -1.49 7.37
N LEU A 398 11.94 -0.31 7.60
CA LEU A 398 11.18 0.93 7.75
C LEU A 398 11.35 1.77 6.49
N VAL A 399 10.28 2.40 6.05
CA VAL A 399 10.30 3.46 5.04
C VAL A 399 9.90 4.75 5.72
N ILE A 400 10.82 5.70 5.68
CA ILE A 400 10.64 7.04 6.23
C ILE A 400 10.69 8.01 5.06
N THR A 401 9.69 8.88 4.95
CA THR A 401 9.62 9.90 3.90
C THR A 401 9.76 11.28 4.51
N PHE A 402 10.59 12.10 3.90
CA PHE A 402 10.81 13.50 4.25
C PHE A 402 10.39 14.42 3.11
N GLY A 403 9.91 15.61 3.45
CA GLY A 403 9.31 16.53 2.49
C GLY A 403 9.48 18.01 2.83
N ASP A 404 8.90 18.85 1.97
CA ASP A 404 8.69 20.27 2.23
C ASP A 404 7.18 20.55 2.26
N TYR A 405 6.74 21.39 3.18
CA TYR A 405 5.36 21.85 3.21
C TYR A 405 5.23 22.93 2.14
N ALA A 406 4.55 22.62 1.03
CA ALA A 406 4.08 23.66 0.13
C ALA A 406 3.05 24.51 0.89
N SER A 407 3.46 25.72 1.29
CA SER A 407 2.59 26.75 1.85
C SER A 407 1.58 27.26 0.84
#